data_AF-A0A7C3WPP2-F1
#
_entry.id   AF-A0A7C3WPP2-F1
#
_cell.length_a   1.000
_cell.length_b   1.000
_cell.length_c   1.000
_cell.angle_alpha   90.00
_cell.angle_beta   90.00
_cell.angle_gamma   90.00
#
_symmetry.space_group_name_H-M   'P 1'
#
loop_
_entity.id
_entity.type
_entity.pdbx_description
1 polymer ?
#
loop_
_entity_poly.entity_id
_entity_poly.type
_entity_poly.pdbx_seq_one_letter_code
_entity_poly.pdbx_strand_id
1 'polypeptide(L)'
;MPHPQIVQSGLPLRQLLPEAQILGCSDLVVRRSVRDARQVQPGDVWVAVPKPPKHLRCRVQSRKSYRLSPPSPPISSKDLCLAVARGAGAVVLQPPLNEDLPIPVVLVPDVWEAWGRICHRLASHPSKTLRVIAVTGRLATTATCWLLKQVLAQAGYRPGLVSPLGCFDGT
;
A
#
# COMPACT_ATOMS: atom_id res chain seq x y z
N MET A 1 0.19 -1.35 29.48
CA MET A 1 1.00 -1.51 28.26
C MET A 1 0.92 -0.20 27.50
N PRO A 2 2.02 0.54 27.30
CA PRO A 2 1.97 1.86 26.69
C PRO A 2 1.54 1.71 25.22
N HIS A 3 0.58 2.52 24.77
CA HIS A 3 0.25 2.63 23.36
C HIS A 3 1.53 3.00 22.58
N PRO A 4 1.83 2.35 21.45
CA PRO A 4 2.95 2.77 20.61
C PRO A 4 2.66 4.20 20.18
N GLN A 5 3.49 5.14 20.63
CA GLN A 5 3.37 6.52 20.22
C GLN A 5 3.44 6.56 18.70
N ILE A 6 2.32 6.93 18.08
CA ILE A 6 2.27 7.21 16.65
C ILE A 6 3.32 8.30 16.44
N VAL A 7 4.42 7.92 15.80
CA VAL A 7 5.54 8.80 15.53
C VAL A 7 5.02 9.94 14.66
N GLN A 8 4.70 11.07 15.29
CA GLN A 8 4.21 12.29 14.63
C GLN A 8 5.32 13.02 13.86
N SER A 9 6.58 12.60 13.98
CA SER A 9 7.64 13.05 13.08
C SER A 9 7.42 12.37 11.73
N GLY A 10 7.01 13.14 10.73
CA GLY A 10 6.78 12.59 9.40
C GLY A 10 8.01 11.85 8.87
N LEU A 11 7.79 10.94 7.93
CA LEU A 11 8.79 9.97 7.52
C LEU A 11 9.62 10.43 6.31
N PRO A 12 10.94 10.62 6.42
CA PRO A 12 11.76 10.94 5.25
C PRO A 12 11.82 9.73 4.30
N LEU A 13 11.31 9.88 3.07
CA LEU A 13 11.24 8.76 2.11
C LEU A 13 12.60 8.18 1.77
N ARG A 14 13.65 9.00 1.73
CA ARG A 14 15.01 8.57 1.41
C ARG A 14 15.55 7.52 2.39
N GLN A 15 15.13 7.57 3.66
CA GLN A 15 15.52 6.55 4.65
C GLN A 15 14.74 5.24 4.48
N LEU A 16 13.50 5.31 4.01
CA LEU A 16 12.64 4.14 3.86
C LEU A 16 12.86 3.42 2.53
N LEU A 17 13.12 4.18 1.47
CA LEU A 17 13.29 3.72 0.10
C LEU A 17 14.64 4.24 -0.42
N PRO A 18 15.77 3.65 0.01
CA PRO A 18 17.09 4.06 -0.47
C PRO A 18 17.25 3.86 -1.98
N GLU A 19 16.49 2.94 -2.58
CA GLU A 19 16.42 2.67 -4.01
C GLU A 19 15.60 3.70 -4.80
N ALA A 20 14.87 4.60 -4.13
CA ALA A 20 13.98 5.54 -4.80
C ALA A 20 14.76 6.73 -5.37
N GLN A 21 14.45 7.09 -6.61
CA GLN A 21 14.92 8.32 -7.22
C GLN A 21 13.87 9.42 -7.01
N ILE A 22 14.22 10.44 -6.22
CA ILE A 22 13.33 11.57 -5.93
C ILE A 22 13.69 12.73 -6.86
N LEU A 23 12.70 13.21 -7.61
CA LEU A 23 12.78 14.35 -8.53
C LEU A 23 12.02 15.54 -7.92
N GLY A 24 12.60 16.73 -7.99
CA GLY A 24 11.95 17.98 -7.58
C GLY A 24 11.99 18.32 -6.08
N CYS A 25 12.51 17.45 -5.19
CA CYS A 25 12.73 17.77 -3.78
C CYS A 25 13.75 16.79 -3.12
N SER A 26 14.56 17.25 -2.15
CA SER A 26 15.52 16.40 -1.43
C SER A 26 14.91 15.69 -0.21
N ASP A 27 14.00 16.36 0.50
CA ASP A 27 13.56 15.99 1.86
C ASP A 27 12.04 15.81 1.94
N LEU A 28 11.54 14.85 1.17
CA LEU A 28 10.12 14.53 1.16
C LEU A 28 9.72 13.71 2.39
N VAL A 29 8.81 14.28 3.17
CA VAL A 29 8.33 13.73 4.44
C VAL A 29 6.90 13.19 4.29
N VAL A 30 6.70 11.89 4.48
CA VAL A 30 5.37 11.26 4.39
C VAL A 30 4.69 11.23 5.75
N ARG A 31 3.49 11.81 5.80
CA ARG A 31 2.58 11.65 6.94
C ARG A 31 1.41 10.71 6.62
N ARG A 32 0.96 10.73 5.38
CA ARG A 32 -0.13 9.91 4.88
C ARG A 32 0.16 9.50 3.44
N SER A 33 -0.17 8.26 3.12
CA SER A 33 -0.13 7.74 1.75
C SER A 33 -1.54 7.35 1.30
N VAL A 34 -1.87 7.68 0.05
CA VAL A 34 -3.20 7.42 -0.53
C VAL A 34 -3.05 6.84 -1.92
N ARG A 35 -3.80 5.77 -2.23
CA ARG A 35 -3.85 5.20 -3.58
C ARG A 35 -4.98 5.77 -4.44
N ASP A 36 -6.15 6.04 -3.84
CA ASP A 36 -7.29 6.59 -4.57
C ASP A 36 -7.14 8.10 -4.72
N ALA A 37 -6.94 8.58 -5.95
CA ALA A 37 -6.78 10.02 -6.25
C ALA A 37 -7.94 10.87 -5.72
N ARG A 38 -9.14 10.30 -5.54
CA ARG A 38 -10.32 10.99 -5.00
C ARG A 38 -10.23 11.27 -3.50
N GLN A 39 -9.38 10.55 -2.78
CA GLN A 39 -9.21 10.67 -1.33
C GLN A 39 -7.98 11.52 -0.95
N VAL A 40 -7.24 12.02 -1.94
CA VAL A 40 -6.06 12.88 -1.73
C VAL A 40 -6.48 14.18 -1.06
N GLN A 41 -5.72 14.54 -0.02
CA GLN A 41 -5.76 15.84 0.64
C GLN A 41 -4.44 16.60 0.43
N PRO A 42 -4.43 17.93 0.64
CA PRO A 42 -3.21 18.72 0.56
C PRO A 42 -2.07 18.15 1.41
N GLY A 43 -0.92 17.90 0.78
CA GLY A 43 0.27 17.34 1.44
C GLY A 43 0.31 15.81 1.55
N ASP A 44 -0.73 15.09 1.09
CA ASP A 44 -0.69 13.63 1.01
C ASP A 44 0.27 13.16 -0.09
N VAL A 45 0.89 12.01 0.14
CA VAL A 45 1.65 11.31 -0.91
C VAL A 45 0.71 10.39 -1.67
N TRP A 46 0.49 10.69 -2.94
CA TRP A 46 -0.32 9.85 -3.81
C TRP A 46 0.51 8.73 -4.44
N VAL A 47 -0.03 7.51 -4.46
CA VAL A 47 0.68 6.32 -4.95
C VAL A 47 0.01 5.82 -6.24
N ALA A 48 0.73 5.97 -7.36
CA ALA A 48 0.28 5.62 -8.69
C ALA A 48 0.50 4.12 -8.96
N VAL A 49 -0.44 3.31 -8.48
CA VAL A 49 -0.37 1.86 -8.63
C VAL A 49 -0.82 1.41 -10.03
N PRO A 50 0.00 0.67 -10.81
CA PRO A 50 -0.39 0.16 -12.11
C PRO A 50 -1.63 -0.72 -11.99
N LYS A 51 -2.61 -0.50 -12.88
CA LYS A 51 -3.81 -1.33 -12.93
C LYS A 51 -3.63 -2.40 -14.02
N PRO A 52 -3.83 -3.69 -13.72
CA PRO A 52 -3.77 -4.71 -14.76
C PRO A 52 -4.85 -4.44 -15.84
N PRO A 53 -4.59 -4.82 -17.10
CA PRO A 53 -5.55 -4.66 -18.20
C PRO A 53 -6.91 -5.27 -17.84
N LYS A 54 -8.01 -4.68 -18.30
CA LYS A 54 -9.37 -5.14 -17.97
C LYS A 54 -9.58 -6.65 -18.23
N HIS A 55 -9.01 -7.18 -19.31
CA HIS A 55 -9.11 -8.60 -19.68
C HIS A 55 -8.32 -9.56 -18.77
N LEU A 56 -7.36 -9.05 -17.98
CA LEU A 56 -6.57 -9.80 -17.01
C LEU A 56 -7.10 -9.68 -15.57
N ARG A 57 -8.17 -8.91 -15.33
CA ARG A 57 -8.71 -8.64 -13.98
C ARG A 57 -9.44 -9.82 -13.33
N CYS A 58 -9.76 -10.87 -14.10
CA CYS A 58 -10.51 -12.03 -13.61
C CYS A 58 -9.71 -13.35 -13.56
N ARG A 59 -8.39 -13.34 -13.81
CA ARG A 59 -7.59 -14.57 -13.80
C ARG A 59 -6.54 -14.56 -12.69
N VAL A 60 -7.00 -14.67 -11.44
CA VAL A 60 -6.12 -15.06 -10.32
C VAL A 60 -5.87 -16.56 -10.44
N GLN A 61 -5.08 -16.98 -11.43
CA GLN A 61 -4.50 -18.30 -11.48
C GLN A 61 -3.05 -18.21 -11.95
N SER A 62 -2.18 -18.69 -11.07
CA SER A 62 -0.80 -19.10 -11.31
C SER A 62 0.29 -18.01 -11.24
N ARG A 63 1.11 -18.18 -10.19
CA ARG A 63 2.33 -17.46 -9.76
C ARG A 63 3.50 -17.45 -10.76
N LYS A 64 3.30 -17.54 -12.07
CA LYS A 64 4.42 -17.57 -13.05
C LYS A 64 4.06 -16.76 -14.28
N SER A 65 4.60 -15.53 -14.36
CA SER A 65 4.89 -14.72 -15.56
C SER A 65 4.56 -13.24 -15.34
N TYR A 66 5.43 -12.53 -14.62
CA TYR A 66 5.51 -11.06 -14.70
C TYR A 66 6.81 -10.60 -15.38
N ARG A 67 7.52 -11.50 -16.09
CA ARG A 67 8.84 -11.17 -16.68
C ARG A 67 8.86 -11.00 -18.20
N LEU A 68 7.74 -11.17 -18.91
CA LEU A 68 7.70 -10.97 -20.36
C LEU A 68 6.31 -10.41 -20.76
N SER A 69 6.34 -9.28 -21.50
CA SER A 69 5.24 -8.51 -22.14
C SER A 69 4.67 -7.31 -21.35
N PRO A 70 4.21 -6.29 -22.10
CA PRO A 70 4.83 -4.97 -22.36
C PRO A 70 4.86 -4.04 -21.13
N PRO A 71 5.48 -2.83 -21.17
CA PRO A 71 5.41 -1.89 -20.04
C PRO A 71 3.96 -1.67 -19.64
N SER A 72 3.70 -1.83 -18.34
CA SER A 72 2.37 -1.66 -17.75
C SER A 72 1.74 -0.37 -18.25
N PRO A 73 0.42 -0.33 -18.51
CA PRO A 73 -0.22 0.84 -19.09
C PRO A 73 0.10 2.08 -18.25
N PRO A 74 0.31 3.23 -18.91
CA PRO A 74 0.69 4.46 -18.22
C PRO A 74 -0.35 4.75 -17.15
N ILE A 75 0.13 5.28 -16.03
CA ILE A 75 -0.67 5.91 -14.99
C ILE A 75 -1.83 6.63 -15.66
N SER A 76 -3.06 6.42 -15.19
CA SER A 76 -4.20 7.12 -15.79
C SER A 76 -3.94 8.62 -15.62
N SER A 77 -3.67 9.32 -16.71
CA SER A 77 -3.37 10.76 -16.72
C SER A 77 -4.46 11.54 -15.99
N LYS A 78 -5.70 11.08 -16.07
CA LYS A 78 -6.84 11.61 -15.30
C LYS A 78 -6.67 11.50 -13.78
N ASP A 79 -6.22 10.35 -13.27
CA ASP A 79 -6.01 10.14 -11.83
C ASP A 79 -4.84 11.02 -11.33
N LEU A 80 -3.81 11.18 -12.15
CA LEU A 80 -2.66 12.05 -11.87
C LEU A 80 -3.07 13.52 -11.81
N CYS A 81 -3.76 14.03 -12.84
CA CYS A 81 -4.27 15.41 -12.84
C CYS A 81 -5.19 15.67 -11.64
N LEU A 82 -6.03 14.68 -11.27
CA LEU A 82 -6.89 14.80 -10.10
C LEU A 82 -6.10 14.88 -8.79
N ALA A 83 -5.06 14.05 -8.62
CA ALA A 83 -4.22 14.09 -7.43
C ALA A 83 -3.47 15.44 -7.30
N VAL A 84 -2.91 15.95 -8.40
CA VAL A 84 -2.27 17.27 -8.45
C VAL A 84 -3.27 18.37 -8.11
N ALA A 85 -4.46 18.35 -8.73
CA ALA A 85 -5.51 19.35 -8.50
C ALA A 85 -6.01 19.37 -7.05
N ARG A 86 -5.95 18.23 -6.35
CA ARG A 86 -6.30 18.13 -4.91
C ARG A 86 -5.16 18.55 -3.97
N GLY A 87 -3.99 18.89 -4.51
CA GLY A 87 -2.84 19.34 -3.74
C GLY A 87 -1.96 18.21 -3.20
N ALA A 88 -1.83 17.09 -3.93
CA ALA A 88 -0.87 16.05 -3.57
C ALA A 88 0.52 16.66 -3.32
N GLY A 89 1.12 16.36 -2.17
CA GLY A 89 2.46 16.84 -1.81
C GLY A 89 3.56 16.14 -2.59
N ALA A 90 3.31 14.92 -3.07
CA ALA A 90 4.18 14.16 -3.95
C ALA A 90 3.46 12.98 -4.61
N VAL A 91 4.09 12.42 -5.65
CA VAL A 91 3.63 11.20 -6.32
C VAL A 91 4.69 10.10 -6.25
N VAL A 92 4.30 8.90 -5.84
CA VAL A 92 5.12 7.69 -5.96
C VAL A 92 4.68 6.92 -7.19
N LEU A 93 5.60 6.64 -8.11
CA LEU A 93 5.32 5.93 -9.34
C LEU A 93 6.48 5.04 -9.80
N GLN A 94 6.17 4.07 -10.66
CA GLN A 94 7.16 3.25 -11.34
C GLN A 94 7.55 3.93 -12.66
N PRO A 95 8.84 3.86 -13.07
CA PRO A 95 9.25 4.27 -14.41
C PRO A 95 8.44 3.55 -15.51
N PRO A 96 8.22 4.17 -16.69
CA PRO A 96 8.72 5.49 -17.08
C PRO A 96 7.86 6.66 -16.58
N LEU A 97 8.51 7.80 -16.32
CA LEU A 97 7.84 9.09 -16.19
C LEU A 97 7.66 9.68 -17.58
N ASN A 98 6.42 9.97 -17.97
CA ASN A 98 6.12 10.47 -19.32
C ASN A 98 6.04 12.00 -19.41
N GLU A 99 5.87 12.69 -18.27
CA GLU A 99 5.62 14.13 -18.20
C GLU A 99 6.33 14.73 -16.98
N ASP A 100 6.90 15.92 -17.14
CA ASP A 100 7.42 16.69 -16.01
C ASP A 100 6.25 17.21 -15.16
N LEU A 101 6.25 16.85 -13.88
CA LEU A 101 5.19 17.22 -12.95
C LEU A 101 5.60 18.42 -12.09
N PRO A 102 4.66 19.32 -11.77
CA PRO A 102 4.93 20.48 -10.91
C PRO A 102 5.13 20.07 -9.44
N ILE A 103 4.87 18.81 -9.09
CA ILE A 103 5.00 18.27 -7.73
C ILE A 103 6.12 17.24 -7.67
N PRO A 104 6.78 17.07 -6.51
CA PRO A 104 7.84 16.09 -6.34
C PRO A 104 7.42 14.67 -6.74
N VAL A 105 8.29 13.99 -7.48
CA VAL A 105 8.06 12.64 -7.99
C VAL A 105 9.06 11.67 -7.37
N VAL A 106 8.58 10.54 -6.89
CA VAL A 106 9.38 9.46 -6.30
C VAL A 106 9.27 8.25 -7.21
N LEU A 107 10.34 8.01 -7.97
CA LEU A 107 10.46 6.85 -8.84
C LEU A 107 10.97 5.66 -8.05
N VAL A 108 10.23 4.56 -8.10
CA VAL A 108 10.57 3.31 -7.41
C VAL A 108 10.55 2.14 -8.39
N PRO A 109 11.40 1.11 -8.18
CA PRO A 109 11.40 -0.08 -9.04
C PRO A 109 10.08 -0.87 -8.92
N ASP A 110 9.49 -0.93 -7.72
CA ASP A 110 8.18 -1.54 -7.46
C ASP A 110 7.29 -0.65 -6.59
N VAL A 111 6.19 -0.14 -7.17
CA VAL A 111 5.24 0.72 -6.43
C VAL A 111 4.53 -0.05 -5.31
N TRP A 112 4.19 -1.33 -5.53
CA TRP A 112 3.48 -2.12 -4.53
C TRP A 112 4.35 -2.41 -3.32
N GLU A 113 5.61 -2.78 -3.57
CA GLU A 113 6.57 -3.01 -2.50
C GLU A 113 6.85 -1.71 -1.73
N ALA A 114 7.15 -0.62 -2.45
CA ALA A 114 7.41 0.68 -1.84
C ALA A 114 6.21 1.16 -1.01
N TRP A 115 5.00 1.04 -1.54
CA TRP A 115 3.79 1.42 -0.82
C TRP A 115 3.55 0.54 0.42
N GLY A 116 3.77 -0.76 0.31
CA GLY A 116 3.71 -1.69 1.45
C GLY A 116 4.68 -1.27 2.57
N ARG A 117 5.92 -0.94 2.23
CA ARG A 117 6.93 -0.44 3.18
C ARG A 117 6.49 0.89 3.83
N ILE A 118 5.95 1.82 3.05
CA ILE A 118 5.42 3.11 3.56
C ILE A 118 4.30 2.86 4.56
N CYS A 119 3.28 2.09 4.18
CA CYS A 119 2.16 1.76 5.05
C CYS A 119 2.60 1.04 6.33
N HIS A 120 3.53 0.10 6.19
CA HIS A 120 4.08 -0.65 7.31
C HIS A 120 4.78 0.27 8.31
N ARG A 121 5.55 1.25 7.81
CA ARG A 121 6.26 2.20 8.65
C ARG A 121 5.34 3.23 9.30
N LEU A 122 4.34 3.74 8.57
CA LEU A 122 3.31 4.66 9.09
C LEU A 122 2.48 3.99 10.20
N ALA A 123 2.22 2.69 10.09
CA ALA A 123 1.52 1.90 11.10
C ALA A 123 2.43 1.40 12.25
N SER A 124 3.62 1.97 12.43
CA SER A 124 4.58 1.60 13.49
C SER A 124 5.06 0.13 13.45
N HIS A 125 5.23 -0.43 12.24
CA HIS A 125 5.70 -1.79 12.00
C HIS A 125 4.82 -2.90 12.62
N PRO A 126 3.55 -3.03 12.19
CA PRO A 126 2.63 -4.03 12.75
C PRO A 126 3.13 -5.47 12.65
N SER A 127 3.97 -5.83 11.66
CA SER A 127 4.53 -7.18 11.54
C SER A 127 5.46 -7.58 12.69
N LYS A 128 6.02 -6.62 13.43
CA LYS A 128 6.89 -6.90 14.59
C LYS A 128 6.09 -7.22 15.85
N THR A 129 4.84 -6.79 15.91
CA THR A 129 3.99 -6.92 17.10
C THR A 129 2.83 -7.89 16.90
N LEU A 130 2.39 -8.11 15.66
CA LEU A 130 1.27 -8.99 15.33
C LEU A 130 1.75 -10.30 14.72
N ARG A 131 1.23 -11.42 15.25
CA ARG A 131 1.37 -12.75 14.63
C ARG A 131 0.26 -12.91 13.59
N VAL A 132 0.64 -13.10 12.32
CA VAL A 132 -0.30 -13.22 11.20
C VAL A 132 -0.45 -14.69 10.78
N ILE A 133 -1.69 -15.18 10.74
CA ILE A 133 -2.04 -16.50 10.21
C ILE A 133 -2.81 -16.29 8.91
N ALA A 134 -2.24 -16.72 7.79
CA ALA A 134 -2.88 -16.64 6.48
C ALA A 134 -3.50 -17.98 6.10
N VAL A 135 -4.83 -18.01 5.96
CA VAL A 135 -5.55 -19.19 5.47
C VAL A 135 -5.77 -19.03 3.97
N THR A 136 -5.20 -19.95 3.18
CA THR A 136 -5.31 -19.94 1.72
C THR A 136 -5.95 -21.24 1.25
N GLY A 137 -6.74 -21.18 0.18
CA GLY A 137 -7.47 -22.33 -0.34
C GLY A 137 -8.62 -21.91 -1.23
N ARG A 138 -9.14 -22.84 -2.04
CA ARG A 138 -10.31 -22.58 -2.90
C ARG A 138 -11.64 -22.66 -2.15
N LEU A 139 -11.67 -23.42 -1.07
CA LEU A 139 -12.88 -23.68 -0.28
C LEU A 139 -12.57 -23.52 1.20
N ALA A 140 -13.62 -23.19 1.96
CA ALA A 140 -13.63 -23.13 3.42
C ALA A 140 -12.64 -22.15 4.08
N THR A 141 -11.93 -21.28 3.34
CA THR A 141 -11.00 -20.30 3.92
C THR A 141 -11.69 -19.39 4.93
N THR A 142 -12.84 -18.85 4.56
CA THR A 142 -13.66 -18.01 5.46
C THR A 142 -14.04 -18.79 6.72
N ALA A 143 -14.64 -19.98 6.58
CA ALA A 143 -15.05 -20.79 7.74
C ALA A 143 -13.87 -21.11 8.66
N THR A 144 -12.73 -21.50 8.09
CA THR A 144 -11.50 -21.78 8.84
C THR A 144 -10.95 -20.55 9.56
N CYS A 145 -10.94 -19.36 8.94
CA CYS A 145 -10.53 -18.13 9.60
C CYS A 145 -11.42 -17.81 10.81
N TRP A 146 -12.73 -17.99 10.69
CA TRP A 146 -13.67 -17.77 11.79
C TRP A 146 -13.49 -18.78 12.93
N LEU A 147 -13.26 -20.06 12.61
CA LEU A 147 -12.97 -21.09 13.59
C LEU A 147 -11.67 -20.78 14.35
N LEU A 148 -10.60 -20.42 13.62
CA LEU A 148 -9.33 -19.98 14.23
C LEU A 148 -9.53 -18.79 15.17
N LYS A 149 -10.32 -17.79 14.75
CA LYS A 149 -10.65 -16.63 15.59
C LYS A 149 -11.30 -17.05 16.90
N GLN A 150 -12.27 -17.98 16.87
CA GLN A 150 -12.96 -18.44 18.07
C GLN A 150 -12.07 -19.27 18.99
N VAL A 151 -11.30 -20.21 18.43
CA VAL A 151 -10.35 -21.04 19.21
C VAL A 151 -9.31 -20.17 19.90
N LEU A 152 -8.72 -19.20 19.19
CA LEU A 152 -7.74 -18.28 19.76
C LEU A 152 -8.37 -17.36 20.83
N ALA A 153 -9.58 -16.87 20.60
CA ALA A 153 -10.30 -16.07 21.59
C ALA A 153 -10.59 -16.87 22.87
N GLN A 154 -11.04 -18.12 22.74
CA GLN A 154 -11.29 -19.02 23.87
C GLN A 154 -10.01 -19.37 24.63
N ALA A 155 -8.87 -19.42 23.94
CA ALA A 155 -7.55 -19.59 24.55
C ALA A 155 -7.00 -18.30 25.23
N GLY A 156 -7.80 -17.22 25.33
CA GLY A 156 -7.44 -15.98 26.01
C GLY A 156 -6.68 -14.97 25.15
N TYR A 157 -6.49 -15.24 23.86
CA TYR A 157 -5.91 -14.26 22.93
C TYR A 157 -6.96 -13.26 22.44
N ARG A 158 -6.49 -12.14 21.87
CA ARG A 158 -7.31 -11.12 21.19
C ARG A 158 -7.05 -11.12 19.69
N PRO A 159 -7.55 -12.12 18.94
CA PRO A 159 -7.31 -12.22 17.50
C PRO A 159 -8.13 -11.20 16.72
N GLY A 160 -7.46 -10.44 15.85
CA GLY A 160 -8.12 -9.77 14.73
C GLY A 160 -8.44 -10.74 13.61
N LEU A 161 -9.47 -10.44 12.81
CA LEU A 161 -9.91 -11.25 11.68
C LEU A 161 -10.16 -10.33 10.48
N VAL A 162 -9.58 -10.67 9.33
CA VAL A 162 -9.91 -10.05 8.04
C VAL A 162 -10.42 -11.13 7.12
N SER A 163 -11.69 -11.04 6.72
CA SER A 163 -12.33 -12.00 5.83
C SER A 163 -13.32 -11.31 4.89
N PRO A 164 -13.76 -11.96 3.80
CA PRO A 164 -14.78 -11.39 2.92
C PRO A 164 -16.10 -11.03 3.62
N LEU A 165 -16.39 -11.66 4.78
CA LEU A 165 -17.60 -11.40 5.57
C LEU A 165 -17.44 -10.24 6.56
N GLY A 166 -16.22 -9.74 6.78
CA GLY A 166 -15.99 -8.64 7.71
C GLY A 166 -14.56 -8.54 8.23
N CYS A 167 -14.33 -7.44 8.94
CA CYS A 167 -13.09 -7.12 9.64
C CYS A 167 -13.38 -7.00 11.14
N PHE A 168 -12.52 -7.59 11.97
CA PHE A 168 -12.54 -7.49 13.44
C PHE A 168 -11.12 -7.19 13.91
N ASP A 169 -10.97 -6.23 14.81
CA ASP A 169 -9.67 -5.71 15.26
C ASP A 169 -9.17 -6.33 16.57
N GLY A 170 -9.95 -7.21 17.19
CA GLY A 170 -9.56 -7.89 18.44
C GLY A 170 -9.83 -7.06 19.70
N THR A 171 -10.64 -6.01 19.59
CA THR A 171 -11.06 -5.19 20.75
C THR A 171 -12.09 -5.89 21.63
#